data_AF-R5NRC5-F1
#
_entry.id   AF-R5NRC5-F1
#
_cell.length_a   1.000
_cell.length_b   1.000
_cell.length_c   1.000
_cell.angle_alpha   90.00
_cell.angle_beta   90.00
_cell.angle_gamma   90.00
#
_symmetry.space_group_name_H-M   'P 1'
#
loop_
_entity.id
_entity.type
_entity.pdbx_description
1 polymer ?
#
loop_
_entity_poly.entity_id
_entity_poly.type
_entity_poly.pdbx_seq_one_letter_code
_entity_poly.pdbx_strand_id
1 'polypeptide(L)'
;MLYYILGILAVIVVHLITFLKCYENGIKVNWLHMCMSAGFSCYMVYIVEYLHNNVIENGIGLAKLTVMFIPAGIFMPIIYKRFKYFLMNILYVLCVGGLISVLQYINCNKFNPLNNVFELFGVLIGFIFTMIINEISPEFRKKCIIKKRNKQIRYLSFEAETLALLVFVLFFAGAIVERISGRDIEKQKGAVVYEHEDEYKDIYYADKDKYDRYDAYAKLHPDMKLEDVVWRVDANLDQKFYDETYTTKADANTKSPLLINKFNRVSEDYKPEELVSIEGDYVATPETTKAYHELINALEDLGMKIYVVSSYRSVEYQRNLHNYYLKSDTPEEVDTYSSRAGYSEHHTGRALDISQVRGNLNAFEGSDEAVWVYENAYKYGFIVRYMDNEIDVTGYIFEPWHITYVGKEIAQTMHDEKITTLEEYVVKYVDHKKP
;
A
#
# COMPACT_ATOMS: atom_id res chain seq x y z
N MET A 1 29.69 -27.83 21.60
CA MET A 1 29.85 -26.46 22.15
C MET A 1 29.96 -25.39 21.07
N LEU A 2 30.93 -25.41 20.15
CA LEU A 2 31.06 -24.35 19.13
C LEU A 2 29.81 -24.24 18.22
N TYR A 3 29.29 -25.37 17.72
CA TYR A 3 28.06 -25.40 16.93
C TYR A 3 26.81 -24.93 17.70
N TYR A 4 26.80 -25.10 19.03
CA TYR A 4 25.72 -24.65 19.92
C TYR A 4 25.73 -23.13 20.07
N ILE A 5 26.91 -22.56 20.32
CA ILE A 5 27.09 -21.11 20.39
C ILE A 5 26.76 -20.46 19.04
N LEU A 6 27.18 -21.09 17.93
CA LEU A 6 26.87 -20.60 16.58
C LEU A 6 25.37 -20.69 16.24
N GLY A 7 24.68 -21.76 16.66
CA GLY A 7 23.24 -21.91 16.45
C GLY A 7 22.42 -20.87 17.24
N ILE A 8 22.77 -20.65 18.51
CA ILE A 8 22.13 -19.63 19.34
C ILE A 8 22.43 -18.23 18.82
N LEU A 9 23.68 -17.95 18.43
CA LEU A 9 24.06 -16.67 17.83
C LEU A 9 23.29 -16.42 16.52
N ALA A 10 23.11 -17.44 15.67
CA ALA A 10 22.33 -17.31 14.44
C ALA A 10 20.86 -16.97 14.72
N VAL A 11 20.23 -17.63 15.71
CA VAL A 11 18.85 -17.32 16.13
C VAL A 11 18.75 -15.90 16.67
N ILE A 12 19.71 -15.46 17.49
CA ILE A 12 19.76 -14.09 18.03
C ILE A 12 19.90 -13.08 16.91
N VAL A 13 20.78 -13.31 15.93
CA VAL A 13 21.01 -12.39 14.79
C VAL A 13 19.73 -12.24 13.94
N VAL A 14 19.01 -13.32 13.67
CA VAL A 14 17.75 -13.26 12.90
C VAL A 14 16.68 -12.43 13.63
N HIS A 15 16.54 -12.61 14.95
CA HIS A 15 15.59 -11.82 15.74
C HIS A 15 16.03 -10.35 15.84
N LEU A 16 17.34 -10.06 15.90
CA LEU A 16 17.89 -8.71 15.93
C LEU A 16 17.65 -7.96 14.59
N ILE A 17 17.84 -8.64 13.46
CA ILE A 17 17.56 -8.08 12.12
C ILE A 17 16.06 -7.77 11.98
N THR A 18 15.21 -8.70 12.45
CA THR A 18 13.75 -8.51 12.40
C THR A 18 13.32 -7.33 13.28
N PHE A 19 13.95 -7.17 14.45
CA PHE A 19 13.75 -6.02 15.33
C PHE A 19 14.16 -4.69 14.67
N LEU A 20 15.36 -4.63 14.09
CA LEU A 20 15.86 -3.42 13.42
C LEU A 20 14.94 -3.00 12.28
N LYS A 21 14.46 -3.96 11.48
CA LYS A 21 13.47 -3.70 10.43
C LYS A 21 12.13 -3.21 10.97
N CYS A 22 11.66 -3.72 12.10
CA CYS A 22 10.43 -3.20 12.70
C CYS A 22 10.61 -1.77 13.23
N TYR A 23 11.76 -1.47 13.83
CA TYR A 23 12.09 -0.14 14.34
C TYR A 23 12.23 0.90 13.20
N GLU A 24 12.94 0.56 12.11
CA GLU A 24 13.09 1.42 10.93
C GLU A 24 11.75 1.77 10.27
N ASN A 25 10.76 0.88 10.38
CA ASN A 25 9.43 1.08 9.80
C ASN A 25 8.40 1.62 10.81
N GLY A 26 8.84 2.10 11.99
CA GLY A 26 7.95 2.68 13.01
C GLY A 26 6.96 1.69 13.66
N ILE A 27 7.18 0.38 13.48
CA ILE A 27 6.29 -0.67 13.98
C ILE A 27 6.57 -0.89 15.46
N LYS A 28 5.56 -0.69 16.32
CA LYS A 28 5.68 -0.84 17.77
C LYS A 28 5.81 -2.32 18.15
N VAL A 29 7.02 -2.75 18.48
CA VAL A 29 7.32 -4.16 18.81
C VAL A 29 6.85 -4.51 20.23
N ASN A 30 6.06 -5.57 20.36
CA ASN A 30 5.69 -6.13 21.67
C ASN A 30 6.86 -6.98 22.22
N TRP A 31 7.55 -6.44 23.22
CA TRP A 31 8.73 -7.06 23.85
C TRP A 31 8.46 -8.45 24.44
N LEU A 32 7.26 -8.68 24.97
CA LEU A 32 6.87 -9.97 25.54
C LEU A 32 6.83 -11.05 24.45
N HIS A 33 6.29 -10.71 23.29
CA HIS A 33 6.19 -11.62 22.15
C HIS A 33 7.57 -11.99 21.59
N MET A 34 8.46 -11.00 21.47
CA MET A 34 9.82 -11.22 20.96
C MET A 34 10.65 -12.10 21.90
N CYS A 35 10.49 -11.91 23.22
CA CYS A 35 11.13 -12.74 24.23
C CYS A 35 10.59 -14.18 24.22
N MET A 36 9.28 -14.38 24.02
CA MET A 36 8.69 -15.72 23.88
C MET A 36 9.18 -16.46 22.64
N SER A 37 9.30 -15.77 21.49
CA SER A 37 9.82 -16.35 20.23
C SER A 37 11.29 -16.78 20.35
N ALA A 38 12.13 -15.91 20.92
CA ALA A 38 13.53 -16.22 21.16
C ALA A 38 13.70 -17.38 22.16
N GLY A 39 12.89 -17.39 23.24
CA GLY A 39 12.88 -18.46 24.24
C GLY A 39 12.45 -19.81 23.66
N PHE A 40 11.41 -19.82 22.82
CA PHE A 40 10.93 -21.02 22.14
C PHE A 40 11.98 -21.57 21.17
N SER A 41 12.65 -20.70 20.42
CA SER A 41 13.72 -21.09 19.49
C SER A 41 14.91 -21.71 20.24
N CYS A 42 15.30 -21.16 21.39
CA CYS A 42 16.34 -21.74 22.25
C CYS A 42 15.89 -23.09 22.86
N TYR A 43 14.62 -23.21 23.25
CA TYR A 43 14.04 -24.45 23.76
C TYR A 43 14.01 -25.56 22.71
N MET A 44 13.77 -25.23 21.44
CA MET A 44 13.80 -26.21 20.35
C MET A 44 15.20 -26.73 20.08
N VAL A 45 16.22 -25.86 20.15
CA VAL A 45 17.64 -26.28 20.10
C VAL A 45 17.97 -27.22 21.27
N TYR A 46 17.48 -26.91 22.48
CA TYR A 46 17.64 -27.76 23.67
C TYR A 46 16.94 -29.12 23.53
N ILE A 47 15.71 -29.18 23.02
CA ILE A 47 14.95 -30.43 22.80
C ILE A 47 15.65 -31.32 21.78
N VAL A 48 16.16 -30.75 20.69
CA VAL A 48 16.91 -31.51 19.67
C VAL A 48 18.18 -32.11 20.24
N GLU A 49 18.88 -31.40 21.13
CA GLU A 49 20.07 -31.90 21.82
C GLU A 49 19.72 -32.92 22.92
N TYR A 50 18.65 -32.71 23.70
CA TYR A 50 18.16 -33.67 24.68
C TYR A 50 17.76 -35.00 24.01
N LEU A 51 17.12 -34.92 22.84
CA LEU A 51 16.82 -36.08 22.01
C LEU A 51 18.10 -36.68 21.42
N HIS A 52 19.09 -35.89 21.01
CA HIS A 52 20.36 -36.40 20.51
C HIS A 52 21.12 -37.19 21.58
N ASN A 53 21.25 -36.64 22.79
CA ASN A 53 22.04 -37.24 23.87
C ASN A 53 21.31 -38.42 24.54
N ASN A 54 20.00 -38.33 24.77
CA ASN A 54 19.26 -39.38 25.49
C ASN A 54 18.73 -40.51 24.61
N VAL A 55 18.54 -40.29 23.29
CA VAL A 55 18.14 -41.37 22.37
C VAL A 55 19.35 -42.18 21.89
N ILE A 56 20.57 -41.61 21.92
CA ILE A 56 21.79 -42.29 21.48
C ILE A 56 22.47 -43.06 22.63
N GLU A 57 22.46 -42.57 23.87
CA GLU A 57 23.26 -43.20 24.95
C GLU A 57 22.47 -44.08 25.94
N ASN A 58 21.19 -43.81 26.22
CA ASN A 58 20.51 -44.47 27.36
C ASN A 58 19.20 -45.22 27.03
N GLY A 59 18.89 -45.43 25.75
CA GLY A 59 17.81 -46.34 25.34
C GLY A 59 16.48 -46.13 26.09
N ILE A 60 15.97 -44.90 26.11
CA ILE A 60 14.68 -44.62 26.77
C ILE A 60 13.55 -45.25 25.95
N GLY A 61 12.74 -46.07 26.62
CA GLY A 61 11.66 -46.85 26.02
C GLY A 61 10.50 -46.02 25.43
N LEU A 62 9.90 -46.60 24.39
CA LEU A 62 8.88 -46.07 23.48
C LEU A 62 7.68 -45.35 24.15
N ALA A 63 7.36 -45.68 25.40
CA ALA A 63 6.20 -45.17 26.16
C ALA A 63 6.30 -43.70 26.61
N LYS A 64 7.52 -43.18 26.87
CA LYS A 64 7.71 -41.75 27.20
C LYS A 64 7.71 -40.85 25.96
N LEU A 65 8.12 -41.39 24.82
CA LEU A 65 8.08 -40.71 23.52
C LEU A 65 6.65 -40.54 23.00
N THR A 66 5.76 -41.50 23.30
CA THR A 66 4.39 -41.52 22.80
C THR A 66 3.54 -40.39 23.37
N VAL A 67 3.77 -39.97 24.62
CA VAL A 67 3.00 -38.89 25.27
C VAL A 67 3.32 -37.50 24.69
N MET A 68 4.54 -37.29 24.18
CA MET A 68 4.98 -36.00 23.61
C MET A 68 4.52 -35.75 22.16
N PHE A 69 4.10 -36.80 21.42
CA PHE A 69 3.86 -36.72 19.98
C PHE A 69 2.45 -37.15 19.53
N ILE A 70 1.49 -37.28 20.47
CA ILE A 70 0.10 -37.75 20.19
C ILE A 70 -0.62 -36.98 19.05
N PRO A 71 -0.43 -35.67 18.81
CA PRO A 71 -1.11 -35.01 17.69
C PRO A 71 -0.58 -35.35 16.29
N ALA A 72 0.60 -35.96 16.18
CA ALA A 72 1.31 -36.15 14.90
C ALA A 72 1.32 -37.61 14.40
N GLY A 73 0.47 -38.46 14.96
CA GLY A 73 0.26 -39.81 14.47
C GLY A 73 -0.54 -39.80 13.17
N ILE A 74 0.03 -40.36 12.09
CA ILE A 74 -0.62 -41.29 11.12
C ILE A 74 0.25 -41.54 9.86
N PHE A 75 1.39 -40.88 9.65
CA PHE A 75 2.35 -41.24 8.59
C PHE A 75 3.77 -41.04 9.11
N MET A 76 4.65 -42.03 9.30
CA MET A 76 5.17 -42.95 8.30
C MET A 76 6.21 -43.87 8.96
N PRO A 77 6.14 -45.19 8.71
CA PRO A 77 7.33 -46.03 8.63
C PRO A 77 7.61 -46.39 7.15
N ILE A 78 8.84 -46.12 6.67
CA ILE A 78 9.63 -46.84 5.62
C ILE A 78 10.79 -46.00 5.01
N ILE A 79 11.04 -44.74 5.41
CA ILE A 79 12.17 -43.95 4.86
C ILE A 79 13.09 -43.41 5.97
N TYR A 80 13.87 -44.28 6.63
CA TYR A 80 14.46 -43.95 7.95
C TYR A 80 15.99 -43.86 8.05
N LYS A 81 16.75 -43.55 6.99
CA LYS A 81 18.22 -43.36 7.16
C LYS A 81 18.89 -42.18 6.45
N ARG A 82 18.23 -41.50 5.50
CA ARG A 82 18.74 -40.26 4.87
C ARG A 82 17.79 -39.05 4.99
N PHE A 83 16.52 -39.29 5.35
CA PHE A 83 15.49 -38.25 5.50
C PHE A 83 15.54 -37.48 6.82
N LYS A 84 16.35 -37.93 7.81
CA LYS A 84 16.36 -37.39 9.18
C LYS A 84 16.61 -35.87 9.23
N TYR A 85 17.48 -35.36 8.38
CA TYR A 85 17.80 -33.93 8.33
C TYR A 85 16.89 -33.14 7.39
N PHE A 86 16.44 -33.77 6.30
CA PHE A 86 15.54 -33.15 5.34
C PHE A 86 14.14 -32.90 5.93
N LEU A 87 13.57 -33.93 6.55
CA LEU A 87 12.24 -33.86 7.15
C LEU A 87 12.22 -32.97 8.39
N MET A 88 13.28 -32.98 9.21
CA MET A 88 13.39 -32.07 10.36
C MET A 88 13.48 -30.60 9.96
N ASN A 89 14.22 -30.27 8.90
CA ASN A 89 14.29 -28.89 8.41
C ASN A 89 12.95 -28.45 7.80
N ILE A 90 12.28 -29.33 7.06
CA ILE A 90 10.93 -29.05 6.53
C ILE A 90 9.92 -28.87 7.65
N LEU A 91 9.91 -29.76 8.65
CA LEU A 91 8.99 -29.63 9.80
C LEU A 91 9.27 -28.36 10.60
N TYR A 92 10.55 -28.02 10.82
CA TYR A 92 10.93 -26.80 11.52
C TYR A 92 10.41 -25.55 10.78
N VAL A 93 10.52 -25.52 9.45
CA VAL A 93 10.03 -24.40 8.61
C VAL A 93 8.51 -24.34 8.59
N LEU A 94 7.83 -25.47 8.47
CA LEU A 94 6.36 -25.49 8.52
C LEU A 94 5.83 -25.07 9.89
N CYS A 95 6.52 -25.43 10.98
CA CYS A 95 6.14 -25.04 12.33
C CYS A 95 6.46 -23.57 12.61
N VAL A 96 7.66 -23.08 12.23
CA VAL A 96 8.09 -21.71 12.49
C VAL A 96 7.40 -20.72 11.55
N GLY A 97 7.36 -21.00 10.24
CA GLY A 97 6.65 -20.17 9.26
C GLY A 97 5.13 -20.19 9.48
N GLY A 98 4.58 -21.34 9.90
CA GLY A 98 3.19 -21.44 10.33
C GLY A 98 2.89 -20.62 11.59
N LEU A 99 3.76 -20.69 12.59
CA LEU A 99 3.63 -19.90 13.83
C LEU A 99 3.77 -18.39 13.55
N ILE A 100 4.73 -17.97 12.73
CA ILE A 100 4.90 -16.57 12.30
C ILE A 100 3.68 -16.07 11.53
N SER A 101 3.13 -16.88 10.62
CA SER A 101 1.92 -16.56 9.87
C SER A 101 0.70 -16.40 10.78
N VAL A 102 0.54 -17.27 11.77
CA VAL A 102 -0.54 -17.21 12.77
C VAL A 102 -0.37 -15.99 13.68
N LEU A 103 0.86 -15.68 14.11
CA LEU A 103 1.15 -14.52 14.95
C LEU A 103 1.00 -13.19 14.20
N GLN A 104 1.27 -13.16 12.90
CA GLN A 104 0.99 -12.01 12.02
C GLN A 104 -0.51 -11.84 11.78
N TYR A 105 -1.26 -12.93 11.61
CA TYR A 105 -2.71 -12.88 11.50
C TYR A 105 -3.35 -12.36 12.81
N ILE A 106 -2.94 -12.88 13.97
CA ILE A 106 -3.48 -12.48 15.27
C ILE A 106 -3.12 -11.03 15.64
N ASN A 107 -1.90 -10.55 15.33
CA ASN A 107 -1.45 -9.21 15.74
C ASN A 107 -1.64 -8.12 14.68
N CYS A 108 -1.64 -8.46 13.39
CA CYS A 108 -1.64 -7.48 12.30
C CYS A 108 -2.79 -7.67 11.30
N ASN A 109 -3.64 -8.69 11.49
CA ASN A 109 -4.81 -9.01 10.66
C ASN A 109 -4.53 -9.10 9.14
N LYS A 110 -3.29 -9.42 8.74
CA LYS A 110 -2.85 -9.58 7.33
C LYS A 110 -1.99 -10.83 7.17
N PHE A 111 -2.21 -11.58 6.10
CA PHE A 111 -1.42 -12.74 5.68
C PHE A 111 -0.58 -12.36 4.45
N ASN A 112 0.77 -12.43 4.55
CA ASN A 112 1.66 -12.11 3.42
C ASN A 112 2.37 -13.38 2.89
N PRO A 113 1.94 -13.93 1.74
CA PRO A 113 2.48 -15.17 1.18
C PRO A 113 3.91 -15.04 0.66
N LEU A 114 4.39 -13.83 0.34
CA LEU A 114 5.77 -13.61 -0.13
C LEU A 114 6.82 -13.91 0.94
N ASN A 115 6.50 -13.66 2.22
CA ASN A 115 7.42 -13.97 3.32
C ASN A 115 7.66 -15.48 3.44
N ASN A 116 6.62 -16.30 3.25
CA ASN A 116 6.75 -17.76 3.24
C ASN A 116 7.60 -18.26 2.06
N VAL A 117 7.57 -17.56 0.92
CA VAL A 117 8.42 -17.85 -0.25
C VAL A 117 9.89 -17.48 0.02
N PHE A 118 10.15 -16.32 0.62
CA PHE A 118 11.51 -15.90 1.01
C PHE A 118 12.12 -16.80 2.09
N GLU A 119 11.31 -17.26 3.06
CA GLU A 119 11.75 -18.25 4.06
C GLU A 119 12.09 -19.60 3.42
N LEU A 120 11.29 -20.08 2.45
CA LEU A 120 11.61 -21.28 1.67
C LEU A 120 12.93 -21.12 0.87
N PHE A 121 13.17 -19.94 0.32
CA PHE A 121 14.42 -19.61 -0.39
C PHE A 121 15.64 -19.60 0.54
N GLY A 122 15.51 -19.03 1.75
CA GLY A 122 16.57 -19.05 2.75
C GLY A 122 16.97 -20.46 3.19
N VAL A 123 15.98 -21.36 3.27
CA VAL A 123 16.19 -22.79 3.56
C VAL A 123 16.90 -23.50 2.40
N LEU A 124 16.55 -23.18 1.15
CA LEU A 124 17.21 -23.72 -0.04
C LEU A 124 18.69 -23.30 -0.08
N ILE A 125 18.98 -22.03 0.21
CA ILE A 125 20.35 -21.50 0.29
C ILE A 125 21.12 -22.16 1.45
N GLY A 126 20.51 -22.31 2.63
CA GLY A 126 21.11 -23.00 3.77
C GLY A 126 21.39 -24.48 3.48
N PHE A 127 20.51 -25.14 2.71
CA PHE A 127 20.69 -26.51 2.27
C PHE A 127 21.85 -26.65 1.28
N ILE A 128 21.93 -25.75 0.29
CA ILE A 128 23.05 -25.66 -0.66
C ILE A 128 24.36 -25.41 0.10
N PHE A 129 24.39 -24.49 1.05
CA PHE A 129 25.58 -24.24 1.89
C PHE A 129 25.99 -25.45 2.73
N THR A 130 25.02 -26.16 3.31
CA THR A 130 25.30 -27.37 4.13
C THR A 130 25.79 -28.53 3.27
N MET A 131 25.29 -28.65 2.03
CA MET A 131 25.78 -29.60 1.03
C MET A 131 27.21 -29.24 0.62
N ILE A 132 27.48 -27.98 0.27
CA ILE A 132 28.82 -27.47 -0.08
C ILE A 132 29.81 -27.72 1.06
N ILE A 133 29.44 -27.43 2.32
CA ILE A 133 30.29 -27.67 3.49
C ILE A 133 30.57 -29.17 3.69
N ASN A 134 29.58 -30.04 3.50
CA ASN A 134 29.75 -31.50 3.60
C ASN A 134 30.56 -32.09 2.43
N GLU A 135 30.53 -31.44 1.27
CA GLU A 135 31.19 -31.87 0.03
C GLU A 135 32.62 -31.32 -0.12
N ILE A 136 32.95 -30.21 0.57
CA ILE A 136 34.32 -29.69 0.76
C ILE A 136 35.06 -30.47 1.87
N SER A 137 34.34 -31.01 2.86
CA SER A 137 34.90 -31.80 3.96
C SER A 137 35.67 -33.10 3.59
N PRO A 138 35.41 -33.83 2.49
CA PRO A 138 36.14 -35.05 2.14
C PRO A 138 37.63 -34.80 1.84
N GLU A 139 37.98 -33.65 1.24
CA GLU A 139 39.38 -33.26 1.05
C GLU A 139 40.06 -32.91 2.38
N PHE A 140 39.30 -32.35 3.33
CA PHE A 140 39.76 -32.10 4.70
C PHE A 140 39.89 -33.40 5.52
N ARG A 141 39.09 -34.43 5.22
CA ARG A 141 39.11 -35.76 5.88
C ARG A 141 40.18 -36.72 5.35
N LYS A 142 40.82 -36.44 4.19
CA LYS A 142 41.92 -37.26 3.66
C LYS A 142 43.16 -37.31 4.57
N LYS A 143 43.23 -36.53 5.65
CA LYS A 143 44.30 -36.59 6.67
C LYS A 143 44.11 -37.64 7.78
N CYS A 144 43.05 -38.45 7.79
CA CYS A 144 42.88 -39.52 8.77
C CYS A 144 42.42 -40.83 8.10
N ILE A 145 43.38 -41.69 7.76
CA ILE A 145 43.15 -42.99 7.13
C ILE A 145 42.92 -44.06 8.21
N ILE A 146 41.85 -44.85 8.09
CA ILE A 146 41.85 -46.28 8.48
C ILE A 146 41.18 -47.09 7.37
N LYS A 147 41.94 -48.01 6.77
CA LYS A 147 41.48 -48.97 5.75
C LYS A 147 40.57 -50.04 6.36
N LYS A 148 39.44 -50.36 5.71
CA LYS A 148 38.87 -51.72 5.75
C LYS A 148 38.32 -52.16 4.39
N ARG A 149 38.48 -53.46 4.15
CA ARG A 149 38.54 -54.19 2.88
C ARG A 149 37.21 -54.30 2.12
N ASN A 150 37.36 -54.30 0.79
CA ASN A 150 36.60 -55.00 -0.26
C ASN A 150 35.06 -54.93 -0.25
N LYS A 151 34.52 -53.92 -0.93
CA LYS A 151 33.41 -54.04 -1.90
C LYS A 151 33.40 -52.78 -2.78
N GLN A 152 33.62 -52.95 -4.09
CA GLN A 152 33.47 -51.86 -5.05
C GLN A 152 31.97 -51.72 -5.36
N ILE A 153 31.31 -50.74 -4.75
CA ILE A 153 29.97 -50.31 -5.16
C ILE A 153 30.20 -49.19 -6.16
N ARG A 154 29.83 -49.41 -7.44
CA ARG A 154 29.71 -48.31 -8.42
C ARG A 154 28.47 -47.51 -8.02
N TYR A 155 28.69 -46.36 -7.39
CA TYR A 155 27.66 -45.33 -7.28
C TYR A 155 27.53 -44.68 -8.66
N LEU A 156 26.31 -44.54 -9.18
CA LEU A 156 26.04 -43.55 -10.23
C LEU A 156 26.60 -42.21 -9.74
N SER A 157 27.34 -41.48 -10.58
CA SER A 157 28.01 -40.26 -10.16
C SER A 157 26.97 -39.28 -9.61
N PHE A 158 27.20 -38.84 -8.38
CA PHE A 158 26.41 -37.89 -7.60
C PHE A 158 26.00 -36.66 -8.43
N GLU A 159 26.85 -36.27 -9.37
CA GLU A 159 26.67 -35.20 -10.35
C GLU A 159 25.37 -35.33 -11.17
N ALA A 160 24.96 -36.53 -11.58
CA ALA A 160 23.77 -36.73 -12.42
C ALA A 160 22.46 -36.58 -11.63
N GLU A 161 22.44 -37.01 -10.36
CA GLU A 161 21.28 -36.89 -9.48
C GLU A 161 21.11 -35.45 -8.99
N THR A 162 22.20 -34.74 -8.68
CA THR A 162 22.15 -33.30 -8.34
C THR A 162 21.73 -32.44 -9.53
N LEU A 163 22.19 -32.76 -10.75
CA LEU A 163 21.80 -32.03 -11.95
C LEU A 163 20.32 -32.27 -12.28
N ALA A 164 19.83 -33.50 -12.14
CA ALA A 164 18.42 -33.82 -12.32
C ALA A 164 17.52 -33.11 -11.29
N LEU A 165 17.96 -33.02 -10.03
CA LEU A 165 17.22 -32.31 -8.97
C LEU A 165 17.23 -30.79 -9.20
N LEU A 166 18.36 -30.23 -9.63
CA LEU A 166 18.48 -28.79 -9.95
C LEU A 166 17.58 -28.44 -11.15
N VAL A 167 17.56 -29.26 -12.19
CA VAL A 167 16.68 -29.11 -13.35
C VAL A 167 15.21 -29.24 -12.93
N PHE A 168 14.88 -30.17 -12.04
CA PHE A 168 13.52 -30.34 -11.52
C PHE A 168 13.06 -29.13 -10.69
N VAL A 169 13.94 -28.58 -9.85
CA VAL A 169 13.65 -27.38 -9.03
C VAL A 169 13.54 -26.13 -9.91
N LEU A 170 14.42 -25.95 -10.89
CA LEU A 170 14.33 -24.84 -11.84
C LEU A 170 13.09 -24.93 -12.74
N PHE A 171 12.68 -26.14 -13.12
CA PHE A 171 11.46 -26.39 -13.87
C PHE A 171 10.20 -26.01 -13.05
N PHE A 172 10.12 -26.41 -11.78
CA PHE A 172 9.00 -26.04 -10.92
C PHE A 172 9.01 -24.56 -10.51
N ALA A 173 10.19 -23.97 -10.29
CA ALA A 173 10.31 -22.53 -10.07
C ALA A 173 9.86 -21.74 -11.31
N GLY A 174 10.23 -22.19 -12.52
CA GLY A 174 9.75 -21.62 -13.78
C GLY A 174 8.23 -21.74 -13.94
N ALA A 175 7.65 -22.91 -13.67
CA ALA A 175 6.21 -23.13 -13.76
C ALA A 175 5.41 -22.33 -12.72
N ILE A 176 5.96 -22.12 -11.52
CA ILE A 176 5.35 -21.28 -10.48
C ILE A 176 5.49 -19.79 -10.84
N VAL A 177 6.63 -19.38 -11.40
CA VAL A 177 6.82 -18.03 -11.92
C VAL A 177 5.89 -17.77 -13.10
N GLU A 178 5.71 -18.68 -14.06
CA GLU A 178 4.72 -18.56 -15.15
C GLU A 178 3.30 -18.41 -14.60
N ARG A 179 2.96 -19.20 -13.57
CA ARG A 179 1.64 -19.16 -12.93
C ARG A 179 1.39 -17.89 -12.11
N ILE A 180 2.44 -17.25 -11.60
CA ILE A 180 2.38 -15.99 -10.85
C ILE A 180 2.52 -14.76 -11.77
N SER A 181 3.23 -14.88 -12.89
CA SER A 181 3.50 -13.78 -13.85
C SER A 181 2.50 -13.68 -14.99
N GLY A 182 1.43 -14.47 -14.97
CA GLY A 182 0.25 -14.25 -15.82
C GLY A 182 0.47 -14.46 -17.32
N ARG A 183 1.54 -15.14 -17.76
CA ARG A 183 1.72 -15.50 -19.17
C ARG A 183 1.08 -16.84 -19.48
N ASP A 184 -0.25 -16.84 -19.53
CA ASP A 184 -1.05 -17.81 -20.28
C ASP A 184 -2.34 -17.12 -20.80
N ILE A 185 -2.13 -16.02 -21.52
CA ILE A 185 -3.11 -15.46 -22.45
C ILE A 185 -2.62 -15.87 -23.84
N GLU A 186 -3.07 -17.01 -24.37
CA GLU A 186 -3.35 -17.18 -25.82
C GLU A 186 -3.73 -18.62 -26.29
N LYS A 187 -3.73 -19.65 -25.44
CA LYS A 187 -4.06 -21.02 -25.91
C LYS A 187 -5.20 -21.70 -25.16
N GLN A 188 -6.39 -21.12 -25.19
CA GLN A 188 -7.65 -21.87 -25.23
C GLN A 188 -8.82 -20.97 -25.67
N LYS A 189 -8.88 -20.66 -26.97
CA LYS A 189 -10.16 -20.34 -27.62
C LYS A 189 -10.97 -21.62 -27.71
N GLY A 190 -11.80 -21.85 -26.70
CA GLY A 190 -12.84 -22.86 -26.65
C GLY A 190 -13.83 -22.44 -25.57
N ALA A 191 -14.88 -21.73 -26.00
CA ALA A 191 -15.81 -21.02 -25.13
C ALA A 191 -16.45 -21.94 -24.08
N VAL A 192 -16.08 -21.71 -22.81
CA VAL A 192 -17.01 -21.86 -21.70
C VAL A 192 -17.15 -20.47 -21.11
N VAL A 193 -18.20 -19.77 -21.54
CA VAL A 193 -18.63 -18.51 -20.93
C VAL A 193 -19.20 -18.89 -19.56
N TYR A 194 -18.42 -18.72 -18.51
CA TYR A 194 -19.01 -18.42 -17.23
C TYR A 194 -19.44 -16.96 -17.34
N GLU A 195 -20.73 -16.71 -17.48
CA GLU A 195 -21.30 -15.38 -17.24
C GLU A 195 -21.01 -15.07 -15.77
N HIS A 196 -19.87 -14.44 -15.49
CA HIS A 196 -19.76 -13.63 -14.29
C HIS A 196 -20.81 -12.54 -14.49
N GLU A 197 -21.80 -12.50 -13.61
CA GLU A 197 -22.77 -11.42 -13.63
C GLU A 197 -21.98 -10.12 -13.51
N ASP A 198 -22.15 -9.23 -14.48
CA ASP A 198 -21.44 -7.96 -14.53
C ASP A 198 -21.91 -7.12 -13.34
N GLU A 199 -21.20 -7.21 -12.21
CA GLU A 199 -21.57 -6.60 -10.92
C GLU A 199 -21.64 -5.06 -11.02
N TYR A 200 -20.97 -4.48 -12.02
CA TYR A 200 -20.92 -3.04 -12.27
C TYR A 200 -21.95 -2.58 -13.33
N LYS A 201 -22.72 -3.49 -13.95
CA LYS A 201 -23.63 -3.19 -15.08
C LYS A 201 -24.64 -2.09 -14.81
N ASP A 202 -25.08 -1.96 -13.55
CA ASP A 202 -26.10 -1.01 -13.13
C ASP A 202 -25.49 0.37 -12.77
N ILE A 203 -24.16 0.50 -12.79
CA ILE A 203 -23.43 1.74 -12.52
C ILE A 203 -23.08 2.38 -13.87
N TYR A 204 -23.85 3.41 -14.27
CA TYR A 204 -23.74 4.01 -15.62
C TYR A 204 -22.38 4.62 -15.96
N TYR A 205 -21.57 4.92 -14.95
CA TYR A 205 -20.22 5.48 -15.09
C TYR A 205 -19.11 4.44 -14.90
N ALA A 206 -19.43 3.14 -14.82
CA ALA A 206 -18.41 2.10 -14.75
C ALA A 206 -17.80 1.82 -16.12
N ASP A 207 -16.47 1.85 -16.18
CA ASP A 207 -15.68 1.54 -17.35
C ASP A 207 -15.21 0.08 -17.33
N LYS A 208 -15.61 -0.69 -18.36
CA LYS A 208 -15.26 -2.12 -18.51
C LYS A 208 -13.75 -2.35 -18.57
N ASP A 209 -13.01 -1.40 -19.13
CA ASP A 209 -11.55 -1.51 -19.25
C ASP A 209 -10.84 -1.38 -17.88
N LYS A 210 -11.58 -1.01 -16.83
CA LYS A 210 -11.07 -0.82 -15.46
C LYS A 210 -11.61 -1.82 -14.44
N TYR A 211 -12.38 -2.84 -14.83
CA TYR A 211 -12.96 -3.81 -13.88
C TYR A 211 -11.92 -4.50 -13.00
N ASP A 212 -10.74 -4.84 -13.55
CA ASP A 212 -9.64 -5.40 -12.76
C ASP A 212 -9.17 -4.44 -11.65
N ARG A 213 -9.17 -3.12 -11.90
CA ARG A 213 -8.85 -2.10 -10.90
C ARG A 213 -9.97 -1.95 -9.88
N TYR A 214 -11.23 -1.97 -10.30
CA TYR A 214 -12.39 -1.94 -9.40
C TYR A 214 -12.35 -3.13 -8.43
N ASP A 215 -12.15 -4.35 -8.94
CA ASP A 215 -12.06 -5.56 -8.14
C ASP A 215 -10.88 -5.52 -7.16
N ALA A 216 -9.73 -5.02 -7.60
CA ALA A 216 -8.55 -4.87 -6.74
C ALA A 216 -8.80 -3.86 -5.60
N TYR A 217 -9.45 -2.74 -5.91
CA TYR A 217 -9.78 -1.70 -4.93
C TYR A 217 -10.86 -2.18 -3.96
N ALA A 218 -11.95 -2.78 -4.45
CA ALA A 218 -13.01 -3.37 -3.62
C ALA A 218 -12.46 -4.41 -2.62
N LYS A 219 -11.50 -5.24 -3.02
CA LYS A 219 -10.84 -6.21 -2.11
C LYS A 219 -10.07 -5.55 -0.96
N LEU A 220 -9.54 -4.34 -1.19
CA LEU A 220 -8.85 -3.56 -0.15
C LEU A 220 -9.84 -2.79 0.74
N HIS A 221 -11.06 -2.55 0.24
CA HIS A 221 -12.11 -1.76 0.88
C HIS A 221 -13.45 -2.54 0.94
N PRO A 222 -13.51 -3.67 1.69
CA PRO A 222 -14.65 -4.60 1.64
C PRO A 222 -15.98 -4.00 2.13
N ASP A 223 -15.94 -2.93 2.91
CA ASP A 223 -17.13 -2.24 3.43
C ASP A 223 -17.60 -1.07 2.53
N MET A 224 -16.87 -0.77 1.45
CA MET A 224 -17.18 0.32 0.53
C MET A 224 -18.22 -0.12 -0.50
N LYS A 225 -19.18 0.76 -0.80
CA LYS A 225 -20.18 0.50 -1.84
C LYS A 225 -19.52 0.42 -3.22
N LEU A 226 -20.06 -0.40 -4.12
CA LEU A 226 -19.52 -0.54 -5.47
C LEU A 226 -19.53 0.78 -6.24
N GLU A 227 -20.57 1.60 -6.07
CA GLU A 227 -20.65 2.93 -6.65
C GLU A 227 -19.47 3.81 -6.24
N ASP A 228 -19.04 3.70 -4.98
CA ASP A 228 -17.92 4.44 -4.42
C ASP A 228 -16.57 3.89 -4.90
N VAL A 229 -16.45 2.58 -4.99
CA VAL A 229 -15.27 1.92 -5.58
C VAL A 229 -15.05 2.42 -7.01
N VAL A 230 -16.10 2.41 -7.84
CA VAL A 230 -16.00 2.79 -9.26
C VAL A 230 -15.55 4.24 -9.40
N TRP A 231 -16.22 5.20 -8.74
CA TRP A 231 -15.87 6.60 -8.97
C TRP A 231 -14.49 6.94 -8.41
N ARG A 232 -14.07 6.31 -7.31
CA ARG A 232 -12.75 6.52 -6.70
C ARG A 232 -11.63 6.01 -7.60
N VAL A 233 -11.80 4.83 -8.20
CA VAL A 233 -10.82 4.29 -9.16
C VAL A 233 -10.81 5.11 -10.45
N ASP A 234 -11.96 5.60 -10.91
CA ASP A 234 -12.03 6.49 -12.06
C ASP A 234 -11.35 7.85 -11.81
N ALA A 235 -11.37 8.32 -10.56
CA ALA A 235 -10.59 9.46 -10.08
C ALA A 235 -9.10 9.13 -9.81
N ASN A 236 -8.64 7.91 -10.12
CA ASN A 236 -7.29 7.39 -9.89
C ASN A 236 -6.86 7.33 -8.41
N LEU A 237 -7.78 7.24 -7.46
CA LEU A 237 -7.45 7.15 -6.02
C LEU A 237 -6.83 5.82 -5.59
N ASP A 238 -6.80 4.83 -6.48
CA ASP A 238 -6.01 3.60 -6.37
C ASP A 238 -4.53 3.79 -6.77
N GLN A 239 -4.17 4.98 -7.26
CA GLN A 239 -2.82 5.32 -7.72
C GLN A 239 -2.12 6.26 -6.75
N LYS A 240 -0.78 6.35 -6.87
CA LYS A 240 -0.01 7.28 -6.06
C LYS A 240 -0.23 8.71 -6.55
N PHE A 241 -0.51 9.64 -5.64
CA PHE A 241 -0.55 11.07 -5.97
C PHE A 241 0.73 11.53 -6.67
N TYR A 242 0.56 12.38 -7.68
CA TYR A 242 1.63 12.88 -8.56
C TYR A 242 2.36 11.80 -9.37
N ASP A 243 1.76 10.62 -9.57
CA ASP A 243 2.23 9.67 -10.59
C ASP A 243 1.88 10.22 -11.99
N GLU A 244 2.91 10.65 -12.73
CA GLU A 244 2.78 11.24 -14.06
C GLU A 244 2.12 10.29 -15.08
N THR A 245 2.07 8.98 -14.82
CA THR A 245 1.34 8.01 -15.67
C THR A 245 -0.17 8.22 -15.62
N TYR A 246 -0.68 8.72 -14.50
CA TYR A 246 -2.10 8.96 -14.22
C TYR A 246 -2.45 10.44 -14.14
N THR A 247 -1.46 11.33 -14.35
CA THR A 247 -1.67 12.77 -14.37
C THR A 247 -2.14 13.23 -15.74
N THR A 248 -3.28 13.92 -15.77
CA THR A 248 -3.78 14.63 -16.95
C THR A 248 -3.34 16.09 -16.92
N LYS A 249 -2.97 16.63 -18.07
CA LYS A 249 -2.69 18.05 -18.25
C LYS A 249 -3.93 18.74 -18.83
N ALA A 250 -4.47 19.70 -18.10
CA ALA A 250 -5.56 20.55 -18.55
C ALA A 250 -5.15 21.33 -19.81
N ASP A 251 -6.06 21.35 -20.78
CA ASP A 251 -5.92 21.99 -22.08
C ASP A 251 -7.26 22.62 -22.52
N ALA A 252 -7.31 23.14 -23.75
CA ALA A 252 -8.50 23.79 -24.29
C ALA A 252 -9.72 22.85 -24.47
N ASN A 253 -9.53 21.52 -24.42
CA ASN A 253 -10.60 20.53 -24.55
C ASN A 253 -11.07 19.99 -23.20
N THR A 254 -10.44 20.41 -22.09
CA THR A 254 -10.80 19.95 -20.76
C THR A 254 -12.20 20.45 -20.40
N LYS A 255 -13.06 19.52 -19.99
CA LYS A 255 -14.47 19.81 -19.70
C LYS A 255 -14.61 20.66 -18.43
N SER A 256 -15.72 21.42 -18.36
CA SER A 256 -16.09 22.20 -17.18
C SER A 256 -16.92 21.36 -16.19
N PRO A 257 -16.74 21.50 -14.87
CA PRO A 257 -15.78 22.38 -14.21
C PRO A 257 -14.35 21.85 -14.37
N LEU A 258 -13.40 22.76 -14.58
CA LEU A 258 -11.98 22.39 -14.61
C LEU A 258 -11.57 21.84 -13.23
N LEU A 259 -11.21 20.55 -13.17
CA LEU A 259 -10.66 19.88 -11.98
C LEU A 259 -9.15 20.01 -11.99
N ILE A 260 -8.59 20.70 -10.99
CA ILE A 260 -7.16 20.77 -10.75
C ILE A 260 -6.89 20.17 -9.36
N ASN A 261 -6.10 19.12 -9.31
CA ASN A 261 -5.78 18.36 -8.10
C ASN A 261 -4.52 17.51 -8.36
N LYS A 262 -4.14 16.60 -7.47
CA LYS A 262 -2.89 15.80 -7.58
C LYS A 262 -2.79 14.86 -8.79
N PHE A 263 -3.87 14.68 -9.57
CA PHE A 263 -3.91 13.95 -10.84
C PHE A 263 -4.23 14.82 -12.04
N ASN A 264 -4.51 16.11 -11.84
CA ASN A 264 -4.91 17.03 -12.91
C ASN A 264 -4.20 18.36 -12.74
N ARG A 265 -3.33 18.71 -13.69
CA ARG A 265 -2.52 19.94 -13.62
C ARG A 265 -2.74 20.88 -14.79
N VAL A 266 -2.55 22.16 -14.57
CA VAL A 266 -2.45 23.13 -15.66
C VAL A 266 -1.08 23.12 -16.32
N SER A 267 -0.95 23.78 -17.47
CA SER A 267 0.36 24.03 -18.09
C SER A 267 1.19 25.03 -17.30
N GLU A 268 2.51 24.99 -17.50
CA GLU A 268 3.46 25.87 -16.82
C GLU A 268 3.24 27.36 -17.11
N ASP A 269 2.71 27.65 -18.28
CA ASP A 269 2.37 28.96 -18.79
C ASP A 269 0.87 29.29 -18.66
N TYR A 270 0.09 28.42 -17.99
CA TYR A 270 -1.34 28.62 -17.84
C TYR A 270 -1.65 29.92 -17.11
N LYS A 271 -2.61 30.66 -17.68
CA LYS A 271 -3.20 31.84 -17.10
C LYS A 271 -4.65 31.96 -17.57
N PRO A 272 -5.61 32.34 -16.70
CA PRO A 272 -6.95 32.69 -17.14
C PRO A 272 -6.92 33.81 -18.18
N GLU A 273 -7.85 33.76 -19.14
CA GLU A 273 -7.95 34.77 -20.21
C GLU A 273 -8.12 36.19 -19.64
N GLU A 274 -8.94 36.30 -18.59
CA GLU A 274 -9.22 37.55 -17.91
C GLU A 274 -9.18 37.36 -16.38
N LEU A 275 -8.63 38.37 -15.71
CA LEU A 275 -8.62 38.51 -14.26
C LEU A 275 -9.03 39.94 -13.92
N VAL A 276 -9.95 40.09 -12.98
CA VAL A 276 -10.46 41.38 -12.49
C VAL A 276 -10.26 41.48 -10.98
N SER A 277 -10.16 42.71 -10.47
CA SER A 277 -10.02 42.95 -9.02
C SER A 277 -11.28 42.54 -8.26
N ILE A 278 -11.08 41.84 -7.13
CA ILE A 278 -12.14 41.41 -6.21
C ILE A 278 -12.20 42.35 -5.01
N GLU A 279 -11.06 42.51 -4.34
CA GLU A 279 -10.85 43.31 -3.14
C GLU A 279 -9.36 43.70 -3.08
N GLY A 280 -9.04 45.00 -3.08
CA GLY A 280 -7.65 45.46 -3.11
C GLY A 280 -6.88 44.91 -4.32
N ASP A 281 -5.71 44.33 -4.06
CA ASP A 281 -4.84 43.73 -5.08
C ASP A 281 -5.21 42.27 -5.42
N TYR A 282 -6.21 41.68 -4.75
CA TYR A 282 -6.67 40.33 -5.05
C TYR A 282 -7.48 40.30 -6.34
N VAL A 283 -7.21 39.30 -7.18
CA VAL A 283 -7.83 39.14 -8.51
C VAL A 283 -8.34 37.72 -8.73
N ALA A 284 -9.44 37.60 -9.47
CA ALA A 284 -10.03 36.34 -9.92
C ALA A 284 -10.72 36.52 -11.28
N THR A 285 -11.21 35.43 -11.85
CA THR A 285 -12.04 35.47 -13.06
C THR A 285 -13.30 36.33 -12.86
N PRO A 286 -13.84 36.99 -13.90
CA PRO A 286 -15.04 37.82 -13.78
C PRO A 286 -16.21 37.13 -13.10
N GLU A 287 -16.44 35.85 -13.39
CA GLU A 287 -17.53 35.06 -12.82
C GLU A 287 -17.32 34.80 -11.33
N THR A 288 -16.10 34.45 -10.92
CA THR A 288 -15.74 34.23 -9.52
C THR A 288 -15.87 35.51 -8.73
N THR A 289 -15.40 36.65 -9.28
CA THR A 289 -15.52 37.97 -8.65
C THR A 289 -16.99 38.35 -8.44
N LYS A 290 -17.82 38.20 -9.47
CA LYS A 290 -19.26 38.47 -9.38
C LYS A 290 -19.93 37.59 -8.32
N ALA A 291 -19.65 36.29 -8.33
CA ALA A 291 -20.19 35.35 -7.35
C ALA A 291 -19.76 35.70 -5.92
N TYR A 292 -18.49 36.07 -5.73
CA TYR A 292 -17.99 36.49 -4.43
C TYR A 292 -18.72 37.74 -3.92
N HIS A 293 -18.95 38.74 -4.78
CA HIS A 293 -19.74 39.93 -4.40
C HIS A 293 -21.18 39.59 -4.03
N GLU A 294 -21.81 38.64 -4.71
CA GLU A 294 -23.15 38.15 -4.31
C GLU A 294 -23.14 37.45 -2.94
N LEU A 295 -22.10 36.65 -2.66
CA LEU A 295 -21.92 35.94 -1.39
C LEU A 295 -21.69 36.91 -0.22
N ILE A 296 -20.80 37.91 -0.38
CA ILE A 296 -20.54 38.88 0.69
C ILE A 296 -21.75 39.77 0.98
N ASN A 297 -22.53 40.17 -0.03
CA ASN A 297 -23.74 40.96 0.17
C ASN A 297 -24.73 40.22 1.08
N ALA A 298 -24.85 38.90 0.90
CA ALA A 298 -25.72 38.08 1.73
C ALA A 298 -25.22 37.89 3.17
N LEU A 299 -23.89 37.85 3.37
CA LEU A 299 -23.30 37.89 4.72
C LEU A 299 -23.52 39.26 5.38
N GLU A 300 -23.38 40.35 4.63
CA GLU A 300 -23.59 41.72 5.13
C GLU A 300 -25.03 41.96 5.60
N ASP A 301 -26.01 41.41 4.89
CA ASP A 301 -27.43 41.43 5.30
C ASP A 301 -27.66 40.74 6.67
N LEU A 302 -26.76 39.84 7.07
CA LEU A 302 -26.77 39.14 8.36
C LEU A 302 -25.85 39.80 9.40
N GLY A 303 -25.20 40.92 9.06
CA GLY A 303 -24.24 41.60 9.92
C GLY A 303 -22.87 40.90 10.01
N MET A 304 -22.62 39.92 9.14
CA MET A 304 -21.37 39.16 9.05
C MET A 304 -20.44 39.74 7.98
N LYS A 305 -19.13 39.49 8.09
CA LYS A 305 -18.15 39.96 7.10
C LYS A 305 -17.03 38.95 6.89
N ILE A 306 -16.64 38.78 5.64
CA ILE A 306 -15.45 38.04 5.23
C ILE A 306 -14.59 38.89 4.31
N TYR A 307 -13.30 38.53 4.25
CA TYR A 307 -12.28 39.19 3.45
C TYR A 307 -11.50 38.15 2.67
N VAL A 308 -11.03 38.54 1.48
CA VAL A 308 -10.07 37.72 0.73
C VAL A 308 -8.70 37.81 1.39
N VAL A 309 -8.07 36.65 1.61
CA VAL A 309 -6.70 36.52 2.11
C VAL A 309 -5.75 36.01 1.02
N SER A 310 -6.28 35.22 0.08
CA SER A 310 -5.54 34.74 -1.09
C SER A 310 -6.50 34.56 -2.26
N SER A 311 -6.01 34.77 -3.48
CA SER A 311 -6.78 34.67 -4.71
C SER A 311 -5.94 34.03 -5.82
N TYR A 312 -6.07 34.44 -7.08
CA TYR A 312 -5.23 33.94 -8.16
C TYR A 312 -3.73 33.94 -7.82
N ARG A 313 -3.06 32.82 -8.12
CA ARG A 313 -1.60 32.65 -8.02
C ARG A 313 -1.08 32.11 -9.35
N SER A 314 -0.01 32.71 -9.89
CA SER A 314 0.66 32.13 -11.06
C SER A 314 1.35 30.82 -10.71
N VAL A 315 1.60 29.97 -11.71
CA VAL A 315 2.36 28.71 -11.54
C VAL A 315 3.75 28.97 -10.94
N GLU A 316 4.42 30.04 -11.38
CA GLU A 316 5.72 30.44 -10.84
C GLU A 316 5.64 30.91 -9.38
N TYR A 317 4.60 31.66 -9.01
CA TYR A 317 4.41 32.03 -7.60
C TYR A 317 4.24 30.78 -6.74
N GLN A 318 3.41 29.83 -7.18
CA GLN A 318 3.16 28.59 -6.44
C GLN A 318 4.41 27.74 -6.30
N ARG A 319 5.27 27.68 -7.33
CA ARG A 319 6.57 27.01 -7.26
C ARG A 319 7.43 27.59 -6.15
N ASN A 320 7.54 28.92 -6.10
CA ASN A 320 8.34 29.60 -5.08
C ASN A 320 7.76 29.42 -3.67
N LEU A 321 6.44 29.41 -3.54
CA LEU A 321 5.75 29.16 -2.27
C LEU A 321 5.96 27.71 -1.78
N HIS A 322 5.75 26.72 -2.65
CA HIS A 322 5.98 25.32 -2.30
C HIS A 322 7.45 25.07 -1.93
N ASN A 323 8.40 25.61 -2.71
CA ASN A 323 9.84 25.56 -2.40
C ASN A 323 10.21 26.28 -1.10
N TYR A 324 9.45 27.30 -0.71
CA TYR A 324 9.65 27.98 0.57
C TYR A 324 9.28 27.06 1.74
N TYR A 325 8.14 26.36 1.67
CA TYR A 325 7.72 25.42 2.71
C TYR A 325 8.65 24.21 2.84
N LEU A 326 9.16 23.69 1.71
CA LEU A 326 10.16 22.60 1.69
C LEU A 326 11.49 22.93 2.40
N LYS A 327 11.72 24.19 2.80
CA LYS A 327 12.89 24.55 3.61
C LYS A 327 12.73 24.15 5.08
N SER A 328 11.49 23.97 5.54
CA SER A 328 11.17 23.72 6.95
C SER A 328 10.57 22.33 7.16
N ASP A 329 9.74 21.88 6.21
CA ASP A 329 8.95 20.65 6.34
C ASP A 329 9.30 19.63 5.25
N THR A 330 8.90 18.37 5.45
CA THR A 330 9.17 17.29 4.48
C THR A 330 8.30 17.39 3.23
N PRO A 331 8.71 16.84 2.07
CA PRO A 331 7.87 16.82 0.88
C PRO A 331 6.48 16.22 1.12
N GLU A 332 6.42 15.15 1.90
CA GLU A 332 5.16 14.47 2.25
C GLU A 332 4.22 15.39 3.04
N GLU A 333 4.74 16.17 4.00
CA GLU A 333 3.95 17.13 4.78
C GLU A 333 3.52 18.33 3.93
N VAL A 334 4.45 18.93 3.19
CA VAL A 334 4.17 20.11 2.35
C VAL A 334 3.12 19.80 1.29
N ASP A 335 3.18 18.61 0.67
CA ASP A 335 2.19 18.18 -0.33
C ASP A 335 0.76 18.08 0.25
N THR A 336 0.57 18.07 1.58
CA THR A 336 -0.77 18.04 2.21
C THR A 336 -1.43 19.42 2.37
N TYR A 337 -0.67 20.51 2.34
CA TYR A 337 -1.21 21.88 2.53
C TYR A 337 -0.71 22.89 1.50
N SER A 338 0.24 22.49 0.64
CA SER A 338 0.79 23.35 -0.41
C SER A 338 0.95 22.55 -1.70
N SER A 339 0.01 22.74 -2.62
CA SER A 339 0.05 22.11 -3.93
C SER A 339 1.37 22.39 -4.68
N ARG A 340 1.90 21.37 -5.35
CA ARG A 340 2.99 21.55 -6.33
C ARG A 340 2.56 22.52 -7.44
N ALA A 341 3.54 23.18 -8.06
CA ALA A 341 3.29 24.09 -9.18
C ALA A 341 2.51 23.40 -10.31
N GLY A 342 1.45 24.02 -10.81
CA GLY A 342 0.55 23.46 -11.81
C GLY A 342 -0.63 22.67 -11.23
N TYR A 343 -0.55 22.26 -9.95
CA TYR A 343 -1.56 21.46 -9.27
C TYR A 343 -2.43 22.29 -8.31
N SER A 344 -2.32 23.62 -8.32
CA SER A 344 -3.11 24.52 -7.47
C SER A 344 -4.37 25.03 -8.17
N GLU A 345 -5.53 24.97 -7.52
CA GLU A 345 -6.75 25.61 -8.04
C GLU A 345 -6.65 27.14 -8.10
N HIS A 346 -5.74 27.77 -7.36
CA HIS A 346 -5.50 29.22 -7.48
C HIS A 346 -4.99 29.62 -8.85
N HIS A 347 -4.41 28.69 -9.63
CA HIS A 347 -4.02 28.96 -11.01
C HIS A 347 -5.22 29.31 -11.88
N THR A 348 -6.40 28.76 -11.59
CA THR A 348 -7.59 28.95 -12.40
C THR A 348 -8.28 30.29 -12.14
N GLY A 349 -7.88 31.03 -11.11
CA GLY A 349 -8.59 32.24 -10.68
C GLY A 349 -10.04 31.97 -10.24
N ARG A 350 -10.33 30.74 -9.80
CA ARG A 350 -11.65 30.31 -9.27
C ARG A 350 -11.61 30.00 -7.76
N ALA A 351 -10.42 29.73 -7.23
CA ALA A 351 -10.20 29.49 -5.81
C ALA A 351 -9.89 30.80 -5.06
N LEU A 352 -10.49 30.95 -3.88
CA LEU A 352 -10.27 32.04 -2.93
C LEU A 352 -10.04 31.46 -1.54
N ASP A 353 -9.06 32.00 -0.82
CA ASP A 353 -8.93 31.78 0.62
C ASP A 353 -9.58 32.97 1.34
N ILE A 354 -10.57 32.69 2.18
CA ILE A 354 -11.36 33.72 2.86
C ILE A 354 -11.24 33.66 4.38
N SER A 355 -11.44 34.79 5.04
CA SER A 355 -11.50 34.85 6.50
C SER A 355 -12.31 36.06 6.97
N GLN A 356 -13.00 35.93 8.09
CA GLN A 356 -13.62 37.04 8.82
C GLN A 356 -12.58 37.97 9.47
N VAL A 357 -11.32 37.52 9.60
CA VAL A 357 -10.19 38.33 10.06
C VAL A 357 -9.20 38.54 8.91
N ARG A 358 -9.01 39.80 8.50
CA ARG A 358 -8.05 40.17 7.45
C ARG A 358 -6.67 39.56 7.70
N GLY A 359 -6.18 38.80 6.73
CA GLY A 359 -4.83 38.22 6.76
C GLY A 359 -4.63 37.04 7.72
N ASN A 360 -5.69 36.49 8.33
CA ASN A 360 -5.57 35.35 9.26
C ASN A 360 -6.57 34.24 8.91
N LEU A 361 -6.11 33.24 8.14
CA LEU A 361 -6.91 32.07 7.75
C LEU A 361 -7.28 31.18 8.94
N ASN A 362 -6.39 31.04 9.91
CA ASN A 362 -6.58 30.19 11.08
C ASN A 362 -7.73 30.66 11.98
N ALA A 363 -8.19 31.91 11.83
CA ALA A 363 -9.34 32.42 12.55
C ALA A 363 -10.67 31.93 11.98
N PHE A 364 -10.70 31.43 10.73
CA PHE A 364 -11.96 31.17 10.04
C PHE A 364 -12.67 29.95 10.60
N GLU A 365 -11.95 28.87 10.91
CA GLU A 365 -12.52 27.67 11.49
C GLU A 365 -13.27 27.96 12.80
N GLY A 366 -14.52 27.49 12.91
CA GLY A 366 -15.34 27.69 14.09
C GLY A 366 -15.97 29.08 14.25
N SER A 367 -15.78 29.98 13.28
CA SER A 367 -16.51 31.25 13.21
C SER A 367 -17.95 31.06 12.72
N ASP A 368 -18.84 31.99 13.08
CA ASP A 368 -20.22 32.01 12.56
C ASP A 368 -20.23 32.18 11.03
N GLU A 369 -19.29 32.94 10.48
CA GLU A 369 -19.11 33.11 9.04
C GLU A 369 -18.75 31.80 8.33
N ALA A 370 -17.85 31.00 8.90
CA ALA A 370 -17.49 29.70 8.33
C ALA A 370 -18.68 28.74 8.31
N VAL A 371 -19.43 28.66 9.41
CA VAL A 371 -20.66 27.84 9.49
C VAL A 371 -21.65 28.27 8.41
N TRP A 372 -21.87 29.58 8.26
CA TRP A 372 -22.78 30.09 7.23
C TRP A 372 -22.29 29.77 5.82
N VAL A 373 -20.99 29.93 5.55
CA VAL A 373 -20.40 29.61 4.24
C VAL A 373 -20.58 28.13 3.92
N TYR A 374 -20.35 27.22 4.87
CA TYR A 374 -20.51 25.78 4.65
C TYR A 374 -21.94 25.40 4.23
N GLU A 375 -22.92 26.09 4.81
CA GLU A 375 -24.33 25.84 4.55
C GLU A 375 -24.89 26.59 3.34
N ASN A 376 -24.23 27.64 2.84
CA ASN A 376 -24.83 28.57 1.88
C ASN A 376 -23.97 28.88 0.65
N ALA A 377 -22.67 28.58 0.65
CA ALA A 377 -21.75 28.89 -0.46
C ALA A 377 -22.25 28.36 -1.81
N TYR A 378 -22.90 27.20 -1.81
CA TYR A 378 -23.41 26.55 -3.03
C TYR A 378 -24.43 27.42 -3.77
N LYS A 379 -25.21 28.24 -3.06
CA LYS A 379 -26.22 29.16 -3.64
C LYS A 379 -25.58 30.22 -4.54
N TYR A 380 -24.30 30.50 -4.30
CA TYR A 380 -23.50 31.48 -5.03
C TYR A 380 -22.55 30.80 -6.03
N GLY A 381 -22.56 29.47 -6.12
CA GLY A 381 -21.71 28.70 -7.02
C GLY A 381 -20.35 28.34 -6.45
N PHE A 382 -20.15 28.46 -5.14
CA PHE A 382 -18.93 28.04 -4.45
C PHE A 382 -19.11 26.70 -3.74
N ILE A 383 -18.02 25.95 -3.64
CA ILE A 383 -17.90 24.80 -2.74
C ILE A 383 -16.74 25.05 -1.78
N VAL A 384 -16.82 24.50 -0.57
CA VAL A 384 -15.65 24.37 0.32
C VAL A 384 -14.85 23.19 -0.20
N ARG A 385 -13.63 23.44 -0.66
CA ARG A 385 -12.93 22.49 -1.53
C ARG A 385 -12.32 21.31 -0.78
N TYR A 386 -11.81 21.55 0.42
CA TYR A 386 -11.04 20.58 1.20
C TYR A 386 -11.69 20.40 2.57
N MET A 387 -12.56 19.40 2.68
CA MET A 387 -13.27 19.02 3.89
C MET A 387 -12.48 17.97 4.70
N ASP A 388 -12.61 17.99 6.03
CA ASP A 388 -11.86 17.11 6.95
C ASP A 388 -12.10 15.61 6.71
N ASN A 389 -13.29 15.25 6.24
CA ASN A 389 -13.66 13.87 5.96
C ASN A 389 -13.29 13.39 4.54
N GLU A 390 -12.60 14.20 3.73
CA GLU A 390 -12.29 13.94 2.32
C GLU A 390 -10.78 14.03 2.01
N ILE A 391 -9.93 13.91 3.04
CA ILE A 391 -8.47 13.99 2.90
C ILE A 391 -7.92 12.84 2.03
N ASP A 392 -8.52 11.66 2.10
CA ASP A 392 -8.14 10.49 1.29
C ASP A 392 -8.49 10.66 -0.20
N VAL A 393 -9.46 11.53 -0.51
CA VAL A 393 -9.88 11.85 -1.89
C VAL A 393 -9.04 12.99 -2.45
N THR A 394 -8.99 14.11 -1.74
CA THR A 394 -8.35 15.34 -2.24
C THR A 394 -6.84 15.32 -2.05
N GLY A 395 -6.36 14.58 -1.05
CA GLY A 395 -4.97 14.56 -0.62
C GLY A 395 -4.54 15.81 0.16
N TYR A 396 -5.44 16.74 0.45
CA TYR A 396 -5.17 17.95 1.22
C TYR A 396 -5.77 17.84 2.62
N ILE A 397 -5.11 18.46 3.60
CA ILE A 397 -5.69 18.60 4.95
C ILE A 397 -6.96 19.47 4.90
N PHE A 398 -7.72 19.47 5.99
CA PHE A 398 -8.87 20.36 6.12
C PHE A 398 -8.47 21.83 5.94
N GLU A 399 -9.07 22.50 4.97
CA GLU A 399 -8.87 23.94 4.72
C GLU A 399 -10.23 24.66 4.75
N PRO A 400 -10.73 25.00 5.95
CA PRO A 400 -12.00 25.70 6.18
C PRO A 400 -12.29 26.87 5.26
N TRP A 401 -11.24 27.58 4.88
CA TRP A 401 -11.25 28.88 4.21
C TRP A 401 -11.20 28.78 2.69
N HIS A 402 -10.82 27.61 2.15
CA HIS A 402 -10.58 27.46 0.71
C HIS A 402 -11.91 27.17 0.01
N ILE A 403 -12.43 28.18 -0.69
CA ILE A 403 -13.63 28.05 -1.51
C ILE A 403 -13.28 28.09 -3.00
N THR A 404 -13.94 27.25 -3.80
CA THR A 404 -13.74 27.18 -5.24
C THR A 404 -15.04 27.43 -5.97
N TYR A 405 -15.04 28.41 -6.89
CA TYR A 405 -16.19 28.70 -7.73
C TYR A 405 -16.33 27.62 -8.81
N VAL A 406 -17.44 26.89 -8.82
CA VAL A 406 -17.80 25.87 -9.81
C VAL A 406 -19.01 26.26 -10.65
N GLY A 407 -19.65 27.40 -10.36
CA GLY A 407 -20.89 27.82 -10.98
C GLY A 407 -22.11 27.31 -10.21
N LYS A 408 -23.21 28.09 -10.26
CA LYS A 408 -24.40 27.84 -9.44
C LYS A 408 -25.05 26.49 -9.70
N GLU A 409 -25.18 26.08 -10.95
CA GLU A 409 -25.82 24.81 -11.32
C GLU A 409 -25.04 23.60 -10.80
N ILE A 410 -23.71 23.64 -10.93
CA ILE A 410 -22.82 22.57 -10.44
C ILE A 410 -22.85 22.52 -8.91
N ALA A 411 -22.66 23.65 -8.24
CA ALA A 411 -22.67 23.69 -6.78
C ALA A 411 -24.03 23.27 -6.19
N GLN A 412 -25.14 23.66 -6.84
CA GLN A 412 -26.48 23.21 -6.49
C GLN A 412 -26.63 21.69 -6.65
N THR A 413 -26.15 21.13 -7.75
CA THR A 413 -26.20 19.68 -8.00
C THR A 413 -25.38 18.93 -6.94
N MET A 414 -24.17 19.39 -6.63
CA MET A 414 -23.33 18.79 -5.59
C MET A 414 -24.02 18.82 -4.23
N HIS A 415 -24.65 19.95 -3.87
CA HIS A 415 -25.41 20.09 -2.63
C HIS A 415 -26.61 19.12 -2.58
N ASP A 416 -27.43 19.07 -3.63
CA ASP A 416 -28.67 18.29 -3.64
C ASP A 416 -28.42 16.78 -3.67
N GLU A 417 -27.37 16.35 -4.38
CA GLU A 417 -26.95 14.95 -4.48
C GLU A 417 -25.99 14.54 -3.36
N LYS A 418 -25.65 15.46 -2.44
CA LYS A 418 -24.73 15.25 -1.31
C LYS A 418 -23.33 14.78 -1.73
N ILE A 419 -22.85 15.31 -2.86
CA ILE A 419 -21.49 15.09 -3.35
C ILE A 419 -20.56 16.06 -2.65
N THR A 420 -19.58 15.53 -1.91
CA THR A 420 -18.69 16.31 -1.04
C THR A 420 -17.41 16.75 -1.72
N THR A 421 -17.06 16.17 -2.87
CA THR A 421 -15.79 16.47 -3.58
C THR A 421 -16.01 16.78 -5.06
N LEU A 422 -15.15 17.63 -5.62
CA LEU A 422 -15.19 17.95 -7.05
C LEU A 422 -14.75 16.75 -7.89
N GLU A 423 -13.85 15.92 -7.35
CA GLU A 423 -13.42 14.63 -7.92
C GLU A 423 -14.62 13.73 -8.24
N GLU A 424 -15.46 13.45 -7.23
CA GLU A 424 -16.64 12.62 -7.40
C GLU A 424 -17.63 13.23 -8.40
N TYR A 425 -17.85 14.55 -8.33
CA TYR A 425 -18.74 15.24 -9.26
C TYR A 425 -18.28 15.09 -10.71
N VAL A 426 -16.98 15.30 -10.98
CA VAL A 426 -16.45 15.23 -12.34
C VAL A 426 -16.58 13.84 -12.93
N VAL A 427 -16.27 12.79 -12.15
CA VAL A 427 -16.43 11.41 -12.62
C VAL A 427 -17.90 11.11 -12.95
N LYS A 428 -18.83 11.47 -12.06
CA LYS A 428 -20.25 11.10 -12.20
C LYS A 428 -21.01 11.95 -13.22
N TYR A 429 -20.69 13.24 -13.37
CA TYR A 429 -21.53 14.18 -14.14
C TYR A 429 -20.83 14.80 -15.35
N VAL A 430 -19.50 14.74 -15.44
CA VAL A 430 -18.73 15.42 -16.51
C VAL A 430 -18.05 14.42 -17.43
N ASP A 431 -17.37 13.44 -16.87
CA ASP A 431 -16.74 12.36 -17.65
C ASP A 431 -17.79 11.41 -18.19
N HIS A 432 -18.79 11.11 -17.35
CA HIS A 432 -19.96 10.31 -17.69
C HIS A 432 -21.22 11.17 -17.56
N LYS A 433 -22.20 10.94 -18.44
CA LYS A 433 -23.51 11.59 -18.32
C LYS A 433 -24.49 10.60 -17.73
N LYS A 434 -25.14 11.00 -16.64
CA LYS A 434 -26.29 10.27 -16.10
C LYS A 434 -27.36 10.18 -17.22
N PRO A 435 -27.83 8.96 -17.57
CA PRO A 435 -28.72 8.74 -18.72
C PRO A 435 -30.10 9.39 -18.57
#